data_AF-A0A803WEN7-F1
#
_entry.id   AF-A0A803WEN7-F1
#
_cell.length_a   1.000
_cell.length_b   1.000
_cell.length_c   1.000
_cell.angle_alpha   90.00
_cell.angle_beta   90.00
_cell.angle_gamma   90.00
#
_symmetry.space_group_name_H-M   'P 1'
#
loop_
_entity.id
_entity.type
_entity.pdbx_description
1 polymer ?
#
loop_
_entity_poly.entity_id
_entity_poly.type
_entity_poly.pdbx_seq_one_letter_code
_entity_poly.pdbx_strand_id
1 'polypeptide(L)'
;MDSQAVPCRALQNFETAVRENVTINGQAWQEASEESQLQSDSNIKILEDQFDELIVETATRRKQWTKKILVHAIQAMKAEQEMLKLYQPVVKPAEIKPQPSQGKDFVGEGGSCTEETPPHLFSIPALIEKAEGFSQALTLQPTLELCKLRQEIFSGCKAKEENNVQTLVPPGEVTPTGTVCSKSPYVLLKRRKAADSPERRRYPLRRRKITLST
;
A
#
# COMPACT_ATOMS: atom_id res chain seq x y z
N MET A 1 -8.95 -24.97 -77.95
CA MET A 1 -10.02 -25.52 -77.09
C MET A 1 -9.60 -25.13 -75.68
N ASP A 2 -10.02 -23.95 -75.20
CA ASP A 2 -9.38 -23.35 -74.01
C ASP A 2 -10.44 -22.60 -73.21
N SER A 3 -11.07 -23.27 -72.24
CA SER A 3 -12.17 -22.68 -71.46
C SER A 3 -12.26 -23.20 -70.01
N GLN A 4 -11.16 -23.70 -69.44
CA GLN A 4 -11.18 -24.28 -68.09
C GLN A 4 -10.01 -23.87 -67.16
N ALA A 5 -9.14 -22.95 -67.58
CA ALA A 5 -8.04 -22.42 -66.75
C ALA A 5 -8.36 -21.09 -66.03
N VAL A 6 -9.48 -20.45 -66.36
CA VAL A 6 -9.86 -19.11 -65.85
C VAL A 6 -10.31 -19.09 -64.38
N PRO A 7 -11.10 -20.06 -63.85
CA PRO A 7 -11.68 -19.95 -62.50
C PRO A 7 -10.65 -19.83 -61.37
N CYS A 8 -9.60 -20.65 -61.41
CA CYS A 8 -8.55 -20.64 -60.38
C CYS A 8 -7.78 -19.31 -60.34
N ARG A 9 -7.49 -18.73 -61.53
CA ARG A 9 -6.80 -17.44 -61.64
C ARG A 9 -7.67 -16.28 -61.15
N ALA A 10 -8.98 -16.31 -61.42
CA ALA A 10 -9.90 -15.30 -60.92
C ALA A 10 -10.01 -15.30 -59.39
N LEU A 11 -10.06 -16.49 -58.78
CA LEU A 11 -10.07 -16.64 -57.32
C LEU A 11 -8.76 -16.18 -56.67
N GLN A 12 -7.60 -16.56 -57.24
CA GLN A 12 -6.29 -16.09 -56.76
C GLN A 12 -6.15 -14.57 -56.86
N ASN A 13 -6.55 -13.97 -57.99
CA ASN A 13 -6.54 -12.51 -58.15
C ASN A 13 -7.43 -11.80 -57.11
N PHE A 14 -8.60 -12.37 -56.80
CA PHE A 14 -9.51 -11.84 -55.78
C PHE A 14 -8.92 -11.96 -54.37
N GLU A 15 -8.36 -13.12 -54.02
CA GLU A 15 -7.70 -13.34 -52.72
C GLU A 15 -6.52 -12.39 -52.50
N THR A 16 -5.67 -12.20 -53.51
CA THR A 16 -4.57 -11.23 -53.48
C THR A 16 -5.09 -9.80 -53.32
N ALA A 17 -6.09 -9.39 -54.11
CA ALA A 17 -6.68 -8.05 -53.99
C ALA A 17 -7.27 -7.79 -52.59
N VAL A 18 -7.91 -8.79 -51.97
CA VAL A 18 -8.39 -8.70 -50.59
C VAL A 18 -7.23 -8.54 -49.60
N ARG A 19 -6.16 -9.34 -49.74
CA ARG A 19 -4.97 -9.22 -48.86
C ARG A 19 -4.23 -7.88 -48.99
N GLU A 20 -4.22 -7.28 -50.17
CA GLU A 20 -3.58 -5.98 -50.42
C GLU A 20 -4.41 -4.79 -49.90
N ASN A 21 -5.74 -4.91 -49.88
CA ASN A 21 -6.65 -3.82 -49.52
C ASN A 21 -7.18 -3.88 -48.07
N VAL A 22 -6.99 -5.01 -47.35
CA VAL A 22 -7.41 -5.16 -45.96
C VAL A 22 -6.21 -5.12 -45.02
N THR A 23 -6.21 -4.15 -44.11
CA THR A 23 -5.24 -4.05 -43.01
C THR A 23 -5.78 -4.72 -41.75
N ILE A 24 -4.91 -5.40 -41.01
CA ILE A 24 -5.21 -5.99 -39.70
C ILE A 24 -4.47 -5.15 -38.66
N ASN A 25 -5.20 -4.56 -37.71
CA ASN A 25 -4.64 -3.64 -36.69
C ASN A 25 -3.81 -2.46 -37.27
N GLY A 26 -4.08 -2.05 -38.51
CA GLY A 26 -3.35 -1.00 -39.22
C GLY A 26 -2.07 -1.46 -39.93
N GLN A 27 -1.70 -2.74 -39.84
CA GLN A 27 -0.59 -3.35 -40.57
C GLN A 27 -1.07 -4.06 -41.85
N ALA A 28 -0.16 -4.29 -42.80
CA ALA A 28 -0.48 -5.05 -44.00
C ALA A 28 -0.79 -6.51 -43.65
N TRP A 29 -1.63 -7.18 -44.45
CA TRP A 29 -2.08 -8.56 -44.17
C TRP A 29 -0.92 -9.55 -43.99
N GLN A 30 0.18 -9.38 -44.74
CA GLN A 30 1.38 -10.22 -44.63
C GLN A 30 2.06 -10.07 -43.26
N GLU A 31 2.31 -8.82 -42.85
CA GLU A 31 2.98 -8.46 -41.59
C GLU A 31 2.20 -8.90 -40.35
N ALA A 32 0.87 -8.90 -40.46
CA ALA A 32 -0.03 -9.28 -39.37
C ALA A 32 -0.19 -10.80 -39.17
N SER A 33 0.36 -11.64 -40.05
CA SER A 33 0.03 -13.08 -40.13
C SER A 33 1.21 -14.04 -39.90
N GLU A 34 2.42 -13.55 -39.58
CA GLU A 34 3.59 -14.42 -39.36
C GLU A 34 3.64 -15.09 -37.97
N GLU A 35 2.76 -14.70 -37.03
CA GLU A 35 2.56 -15.36 -35.72
C GLU A 35 1.81 -16.70 -35.86
N SER A 36 2.32 -17.57 -36.74
CA SER A 36 1.72 -18.82 -37.14
C SER A 36 1.93 -19.90 -36.08
N GLN A 37 0.88 -20.10 -35.29
CA GLN A 37 0.40 -21.22 -34.45
C GLN A 37 1.19 -22.54 -34.28
N LEU A 38 2.16 -22.87 -35.14
CA LEU A 38 3.12 -23.98 -34.94
C LEU A 38 4.38 -23.54 -34.19
N GLN A 39 4.79 -22.27 -34.30
CA GLN A 39 5.85 -21.72 -33.45
C GLN A 39 5.34 -21.49 -32.02
N SER A 40 4.06 -21.16 -31.84
CA SER A 40 3.48 -20.91 -30.52
C SER A 40 3.59 -22.10 -29.59
N ASP A 41 3.34 -23.33 -30.03
CA ASP A 41 3.31 -24.50 -29.11
C ASP A 41 4.70 -24.79 -28.52
N SER A 42 5.77 -24.63 -29.31
CA SER A 42 7.14 -24.72 -28.83
C SER A 42 7.52 -23.54 -27.93
N ASN A 43 7.13 -22.32 -28.32
CA ASN A 43 7.43 -21.10 -27.56
C ASN A 43 6.68 -21.06 -26.21
N ILE A 44 5.43 -21.53 -26.17
CA ILE A 44 4.61 -21.69 -24.96
C ILE A 44 5.29 -22.65 -24.01
N LYS A 45 5.74 -23.82 -24.47
CA LYS A 45 6.42 -24.78 -23.59
C LYS A 45 7.71 -24.20 -22.99
N ILE A 46 8.52 -23.50 -23.80
CA ILE A 46 9.75 -22.82 -23.31
C ILE A 46 9.39 -21.76 -22.25
N LEU A 47 8.30 -21.02 -22.45
CA LEU A 47 7.82 -20.00 -21.50
C LEU A 47 7.25 -20.63 -20.22
N GLU A 48 6.56 -21.76 -20.32
CA GLU A 48 6.07 -22.54 -19.17
C GLU A 48 7.24 -23.10 -18.34
N ASP A 49 8.24 -23.71 -18.98
CA ASP A 49 9.45 -24.22 -18.32
C ASP A 49 10.20 -23.09 -17.58
N GLN A 50 10.36 -21.91 -18.20
CA GLN A 50 10.94 -20.72 -17.57
C GLN A 50 10.09 -20.18 -16.40
N PHE A 51 8.76 -20.21 -16.52
CA PHE A 51 7.86 -19.73 -15.49
C PHE A 51 7.87 -20.65 -14.26
N ASP A 52 7.92 -21.97 -14.47
CA ASP A 52 8.07 -22.95 -13.40
C ASP A 52 9.42 -22.83 -12.69
N GLU A 53 10.52 -22.58 -13.41
CA GLU A 53 11.82 -22.27 -12.81
C GLU A 53 11.72 -21.04 -11.88
N LEU A 54 11.13 -19.94 -12.37
CA LEU A 54 10.93 -18.71 -11.58
C LEU A 54 9.99 -18.92 -10.37
N ILE A 55 8.96 -19.77 -10.50
CA ILE A 55 8.09 -20.15 -9.36
C ILE A 55 8.90 -20.90 -8.31
N VAL A 56 9.67 -21.91 -8.71
CA VAL A 56 10.49 -22.73 -7.79
C VAL A 56 11.58 -21.86 -7.14
N GLU A 57 12.26 -21.03 -7.90
CA GLU A 57 13.26 -20.09 -7.37
C GLU A 57 12.62 -19.11 -6.37
N THR A 58 11.48 -18.51 -6.72
CA THR A 58 10.77 -17.57 -5.84
C THR A 58 10.27 -18.25 -4.56
N ALA A 59 9.73 -19.47 -4.66
CA ALA A 59 9.24 -20.23 -3.52
C ALA A 59 10.38 -20.67 -2.58
N THR A 60 11.49 -21.15 -3.15
CA THR A 60 12.69 -21.52 -2.38
C THR A 60 13.33 -20.28 -1.76
N ARG A 61 13.42 -19.15 -2.48
CA ARG A 61 13.90 -17.87 -1.94
C ARG A 61 13.09 -17.43 -0.72
N ARG A 62 11.75 -17.37 -0.84
CA ARG A 62 10.81 -17.03 0.26
C ARG A 62 10.97 -17.96 1.47
N LYS A 63 11.19 -19.27 1.25
CA LYS A 63 11.33 -20.28 2.32
C LYS A 63 12.69 -20.26 3.02
N GLN A 64 13.78 -20.00 2.29
CA GLN A 64 15.15 -20.09 2.82
C GLN A 64 15.67 -18.76 3.36
N TRP A 65 15.49 -17.66 2.62
CA TRP A 65 16.12 -16.38 2.98
C TRP A 65 15.49 -15.72 4.19
N THR A 66 14.18 -15.91 4.40
CA THR A 66 13.51 -15.51 5.66
C THR A 66 14.19 -16.11 6.89
N LYS A 67 14.65 -17.37 6.82
CA LYS A 67 15.41 -18.02 7.90
C LYS A 67 16.84 -17.49 8.01
N LYS A 68 17.54 -17.29 6.89
CA LYS A 68 18.91 -16.73 6.89
C LYS A 68 18.94 -15.31 7.47
N ILE A 69 18.05 -14.44 7.01
CA ILE A 69 17.89 -13.06 7.50
C ILE A 69 17.58 -13.06 8.99
N LEU A 70 16.66 -13.92 9.45
CA LEU A 70 16.32 -14.03 10.89
C LEU A 70 17.55 -14.37 11.76
N VAL A 71 18.41 -15.30 11.33
CA VAL A 71 19.63 -15.65 12.07
C VAL A 71 20.58 -14.45 12.16
N HIS A 72 20.83 -13.76 11.05
CA HIS A 72 21.71 -12.59 11.04
C HIS A 72 21.14 -11.40 11.83
N ALA A 73 19.83 -11.17 11.76
CA ALA A 73 19.16 -10.14 12.57
C ALA A 73 19.29 -10.43 14.08
N ILE A 74 19.09 -11.68 14.51
CA ILE A 74 19.28 -12.09 15.90
C ILE A 74 20.74 -11.93 16.34
N GLN A 75 21.71 -12.23 15.46
CA GLN A 75 23.14 -12.03 15.73
C GLN A 75 23.48 -10.54 15.89
N ALA A 76 23.01 -9.69 15.00
CA ALA A 76 23.21 -8.24 15.05
C ALA A 76 22.60 -7.62 16.32
N MET A 77 21.32 -7.90 16.60
CA MET A 77 20.64 -7.40 17.81
C MET A 77 21.35 -7.84 19.10
N LYS A 78 21.88 -9.08 19.15
CA LYS A 78 22.68 -9.54 20.30
C LYS A 78 24.01 -8.80 20.39
N ALA A 79 24.70 -8.58 19.28
CA ALA A 79 25.96 -7.83 19.28
C ALA A 79 25.76 -6.37 19.74
N GLU A 80 24.71 -5.70 19.26
CA GLU A 80 24.30 -4.37 19.73
C GLU A 80 23.97 -4.38 21.23
N GLN A 81 23.26 -5.39 21.72
CA GLN A 81 22.96 -5.54 23.15
C GLN A 81 24.21 -5.78 24.00
N GLU A 82 25.19 -6.59 23.55
CA GLU A 82 26.46 -6.76 24.26
C GLU A 82 27.29 -5.47 24.25
N MET A 83 27.33 -4.73 23.13
CA MET A 83 27.97 -3.41 23.07
C MET A 83 27.34 -2.41 24.05
N LEU A 84 26.01 -2.43 24.21
CA LEU A 84 25.30 -1.61 25.18
C LEU A 84 25.63 -1.96 26.64
N LYS A 85 26.04 -3.20 26.96
CA LYS A 85 26.52 -3.54 28.32
C LYS A 85 27.87 -2.90 28.65
N LEU A 86 28.69 -2.63 27.64
CA LEU A 86 29.98 -1.96 27.78
C LEU A 86 29.84 -0.42 27.83
N TYR A 87 28.65 0.10 27.56
CA TYR A 87 28.37 1.53 27.59
C TYR A 87 28.32 2.07 29.03
N GLN A 88 29.30 2.87 29.42
CA GLN A 88 29.17 3.74 30.58
C GLN A 88 28.44 5.04 30.19
N PRO A 89 27.38 5.45 30.92
CA PRO A 89 26.72 6.73 30.69
C PRO A 89 27.71 7.89 30.83
N VAL A 90 27.93 8.62 29.74
CA VAL A 90 28.86 9.76 29.68
C VAL A 90 28.42 10.90 30.61
N VAL A 91 27.12 11.01 30.88
CA VAL A 91 26.55 11.91 31.87
C VAL A 91 26.09 11.11 33.07
N LYS A 92 26.80 11.23 34.19
CA LYS A 92 26.29 10.77 35.49
C LYS A 92 25.10 11.66 35.87
N PRO A 93 23.94 11.12 36.28
CA PRO A 93 22.84 11.93 36.80
C PRO A 93 23.37 12.80 37.94
N ALA A 94 23.11 14.11 37.86
CA ALA A 94 23.50 15.01 38.92
C ALA A 94 22.69 14.65 40.18
N GLU A 95 23.37 14.26 41.27
CA GLU A 95 22.72 14.07 42.56
C GLU A 95 22.16 15.42 43.04
N ILE A 96 20.84 15.59 42.91
CA ILE A 96 20.11 16.69 43.51
C ILE A 96 20.12 16.45 45.02
N LYS A 97 21.18 16.91 45.70
CA LYS A 97 21.20 16.94 47.15
C LYS A 97 20.03 17.81 47.63
N PRO A 98 19.16 17.34 48.53
CA PRO A 98 18.15 18.19 49.13
C PRO A 98 18.87 19.35 49.81
N GLN A 99 18.47 20.57 49.44
CA GLN A 99 19.04 21.79 50.02
C GLN A 99 18.76 21.75 51.54
N PRO A 100 19.77 22.00 52.41
CA PRO A 100 19.54 21.96 53.85
C PRO A 100 18.54 23.05 54.21
N SER A 101 17.35 22.64 54.66
CA SER A 101 16.33 23.57 55.14
C SER A 101 16.90 24.31 56.36
N GLN A 102 17.16 25.60 56.20
CA GLN A 102 17.45 26.49 57.32
C GLN A 102 16.15 26.80 58.09
N GLY A 103 15.50 25.74 58.57
CA GLY A 103 14.35 25.79 59.46
C GLY A 103 14.78 25.93 60.90
N LYS A 104 15.48 27.03 61.22
CA LYS A 104 15.41 27.56 62.58
C LYS A 104 14.15 28.41 62.66
N ASP A 105 13.52 28.35 63.84
CA ASP A 105 12.44 29.23 64.25
C ASP A 105 11.06 28.95 63.62
N PHE A 106 10.48 27.78 63.94
CA PHE A 106 9.03 27.69 64.15
C PHE A 106 8.66 26.62 65.20
N VAL A 107 9.10 26.85 66.45
CA VAL A 107 8.41 26.28 67.63
C VAL A 107 7.28 27.23 67.97
N GLY A 108 6.16 27.04 67.28
CA GLY A 108 4.98 27.90 67.36
C GLY A 108 3.71 27.07 67.24
N GLU A 109 3.19 26.66 68.39
CA GLU A 109 1.77 26.44 68.67
C GLU A 109 1.01 25.41 67.80
N GLY A 110 0.78 24.22 68.37
CA GLY A 110 -0.16 23.26 67.82
C GLY A 110 -1.60 23.72 68.05
N GLY A 111 -2.23 24.30 67.03
CA GLY A 111 -3.63 24.76 67.08
C GLY A 111 -4.32 24.65 65.72
N SER A 112 -5.54 24.06 65.73
CA SER A 112 -6.53 24.04 64.65
C SER A 112 -6.06 23.67 63.22
N CYS A 113 -6.31 22.42 62.81
CA CYS A 113 -6.62 22.13 61.42
C CYS A 113 -7.99 22.72 61.06
N THR A 114 -8.05 23.73 60.18
CA THR A 114 -8.98 23.86 59.03
C THR A 114 -8.79 25.22 58.35
N GLU A 115 -9.08 25.28 57.05
CA GLU A 115 -8.98 26.46 56.17
C GLU A 115 -7.55 26.98 55.88
N GLU A 116 -7.33 27.49 54.66
CA GLU A 116 -6.06 27.98 54.07
C GLU A 116 -5.12 26.90 53.47
N THR A 117 -5.62 26.13 52.50
CA THR A 117 -4.71 25.42 51.56
C THR A 117 -3.95 26.46 50.71
N PRO A 118 -2.61 26.50 50.75
CA PRO A 118 -1.85 27.56 50.08
C PRO A 118 -2.09 27.54 48.56
N PRO A 119 -2.20 28.71 47.90
CA PRO A 119 -2.80 28.86 46.57
C PRO A 119 -2.14 28.04 45.46
N HIS A 120 -0.87 27.67 45.63
CA HIS A 120 -0.17 26.79 44.69
C HIS A 120 -0.83 25.40 44.56
N LEU A 121 -1.44 24.87 45.63
CA LEU A 121 -2.07 23.54 45.61
C LEU A 121 -3.27 23.47 44.64
N PHE A 122 -4.02 24.57 44.48
CA PHE A 122 -5.09 24.67 43.49
C PHE A 122 -4.58 24.74 42.04
N SER A 123 -3.33 25.14 41.84
CA SER A 123 -2.71 25.19 40.49
C SER A 123 -2.09 23.85 40.05
N ILE A 124 -1.82 22.93 40.99
CA ILE A 124 -1.23 21.62 40.70
C ILE A 124 -2.11 20.77 39.76
N PRO A 125 -3.44 20.61 39.97
CA PRO A 125 -4.29 19.87 39.05
C PRO A 125 -4.26 20.42 37.62
N ALA A 126 -4.31 21.75 37.46
CA ALA A 126 -4.26 22.40 36.15
C ALA A 126 -2.89 22.28 35.46
N LEU A 127 -1.80 22.08 36.23
CA LEU A 127 -0.48 21.77 35.68
C LEU A 127 -0.36 20.29 35.26
N ILE A 128 -0.95 19.38 36.04
CA ILE A 128 -1.03 17.95 35.72
C ILE A 128 -1.84 17.73 34.43
N GLU A 129 -3.02 18.35 34.30
CA GLU A 129 -3.86 18.27 33.10
C GLU A 129 -3.11 18.73 31.83
N LYS A 130 -2.36 19.84 31.93
CA LYS A 130 -1.50 20.32 30.83
C LYS A 130 -0.38 19.34 30.50
N ALA A 131 0.29 18.78 31.51
CA ALA A 131 1.35 17.78 31.30
C ALA A 131 0.81 16.49 30.67
N GLU A 132 -0.40 16.06 31.05
CA GLU A 132 -1.08 14.90 30.47
C GLU A 132 -1.36 15.11 28.97
N GLY A 133 -1.88 16.28 28.59
CA GLY A 133 -2.07 16.66 27.19
C GLY A 133 -0.78 16.62 26.35
N PHE A 134 0.35 17.10 26.89
CA PHE A 134 1.65 16.97 26.22
C PHE A 134 2.10 15.51 26.10
N SER A 135 1.91 14.69 27.14
CA SER A 135 2.24 13.26 27.10
C SER A 135 1.41 12.49 26.06
N GLN A 136 0.15 12.87 25.88
CA GLN A 136 -0.74 12.29 24.87
C GLN A 136 -0.31 12.70 23.45
N ALA A 137 0.13 13.95 23.24
CA ALA A 137 0.69 14.37 21.96
C ALA A 137 1.99 13.61 21.60
N LEU A 138 2.90 13.46 22.57
CA LEU A 138 4.16 12.74 22.38
C LEU A 138 3.96 11.23 22.13
N THR A 139 2.97 10.60 22.76
CA THR A 139 2.63 9.18 22.49
C THR A 139 1.95 8.97 21.13
N LEU A 140 1.29 9.99 20.58
CA LEU A 140 0.70 9.94 19.23
C LEU A 140 1.71 10.25 18.10
N GLN A 141 2.85 10.90 18.41
CA GLN A 141 3.86 11.28 17.43
C GLN A 141 4.39 10.10 16.58
N PRO A 142 4.76 8.92 17.14
CA PRO A 142 5.20 7.78 16.33
C PRO A 142 4.10 7.24 15.40
N THR A 143 2.85 7.33 15.82
CA THR A 143 1.68 6.91 15.02
C THR A 143 1.47 7.85 13.83
N LEU A 144 1.64 9.16 14.03
CA LEU A 144 1.59 10.16 12.96
C LEU A 144 2.70 9.95 11.92
N GLU A 145 3.95 9.71 12.34
CA GLU A 145 5.04 9.43 11.40
C GLU A 145 4.81 8.13 10.62
N LEU A 146 4.32 7.08 11.27
CA LEU A 146 3.94 5.83 10.59
C LEU A 146 2.77 6.03 9.60
N CYS A 147 1.81 6.89 9.93
CA CYS A 147 0.74 7.29 9.00
C CYS A 147 1.26 8.07 7.80
N LYS A 148 2.21 9.01 7.98
CA LYS A 148 2.87 9.74 6.88
C LYS A 148 3.64 8.79 5.96
N LEU A 149 4.47 7.92 6.52
CA LEU A 149 5.25 6.94 5.74
C LEU A 149 4.34 5.97 4.98
N ARG A 150 3.24 5.53 5.60
CA ARG A 150 2.22 4.74 4.90
C ARG A 150 1.58 5.54 3.77
N GLN A 151 1.23 6.81 4.01
CA GLN A 151 0.67 7.68 2.97
C GLN A 151 1.65 7.81 1.81
N GLU A 152 2.91 8.18 2.05
CA GLU A 152 3.97 8.35 1.05
C GLU A 152 4.14 7.10 0.16
N ILE A 153 4.29 5.92 0.76
CA ILE A 153 4.44 4.63 0.05
C ILE A 153 3.24 4.35 -0.88
N PHE A 154 2.02 4.70 -0.46
CA PHE A 154 0.81 4.44 -1.25
C PHE A 154 0.36 5.63 -2.13
N SER A 155 0.90 6.84 -1.94
CA SER A 155 0.59 8.03 -2.75
C SER A 155 1.61 8.34 -3.84
N GLY A 156 2.76 7.64 -3.86
CA GLY A 156 3.73 7.68 -4.97
C GLY A 156 3.20 7.19 -6.33
N CYS A 157 1.94 6.71 -6.40
CA CYS A 157 1.26 6.35 -7.64
C CYS A 157 0.38 7.50 -8.16
N LYS A 158 0.99 8.66 -8.39
CA LYS A 158 0.44 9.72 -9.24
C LYS A 158 1.33 9.86 -10.46
N ALA A 159 0.73 9.67 -11.64
CA ALA A 159 1.38 9.92 -12.92
C ALA A 159 1.90 11.35 -12.97
N LYS A 160 2.98 11.56 -13.74
CA LYS A 160 3.50 12.90 -14.03
C LYS A 160 2.36 13.74 -14.64
N GLU A 161 2.11 14.90 -14.05
CA GLU A 161 1.35 15.96 -14.68
C GLU A 161 2.16 17.25 -14.52
N GLU A 162 2.47 17.88 -15.64
CA GLU A 162 3.47 18.93 -15.74
C GLU A 162 2.82 20.30 -15.45
N ASN A 163 3.51 21.15 -14.71
CA ASN A 163 3.01 22.47 -14.35
C ASN A 163 3.03 23.42 -15.56
N ASN A 164 1.87 23.89 -16.01
CA ASN A 164 1.75 25.29 -16.41
C ASN A 164 0.34 25.86 -16.16
N VAL A 165 0.29 27.14 -15.81
CA VAL A 165 -0.92 27.84 -15.38
C VAL A 165 -1.17 29.02 -16.31
N GLN A 166 -2.35 29.07 -16.93
CA GLN A 166 -3.09 30.34 -17.04
C GLN A 166 -4.58 30.15 -17.31
N THR A 167 -5.36 30.96 -16.59
CA THR A 167 -6.83 30.99 -16.54
C THR A 167 -7.39 31.91 -17.63
N LEU A 168 -8.56 31.57 -18.20
CA LEU A 168 -9.72 32.46 -18.49
C LEU A 168 -10.86 31.62 -19.13
N VAL A 169 -12.13 32.05 -19.01
CA VAL A 169 -13.35 31.20 -19.17
C VAL A 169 -14.33 31.74 -20.29
N PRO A 170 -15.55 31.20 -20.56
CA PRO A 170 -15.98 30.69 -21.88
C PRO A 170 -17.11 31.58 -22.52
N PRO A 171 -18.04 31.18 -23.46
CA PRO A 171 -18.95 30.00 -23.46
C PRO A 171 -19.18 29.32 -24.84
N GLY A 172 -20.16 28.39 -24.94
CA GLY A 172 -20.81 27.92 -26.19
C GLY A 172 -20.59 26.42 -26.54
N GLU A 173 -21.42 25.48 -26.06
CA GLU A 173 -22.58 24.88 -26.78
C GLU A 173 -22.18 24.16 -28.10
N VAL A 174 -22.40 22.85 -28.34
CA VAL A 174 -23.64 22.04 -28.18
C VAL A 174 -23.33 20.55 -27.88
N THR A 175 -24.21 19.88 -27.13
CA THR A 175 -24.36 18.40 -27.00
C THR A 175 -25.83 18.03 -27.31
N PRO A 176 -26.25 16.75 -27.45
CA PRO A 176 -25.51 15.49 -27.66
C PRO A 176 -26.07 14.61 -28.82
N THR A 177 -25.40 13.50 -29.16
CA THR A 177 -26.05 12.39 -29.92
C THR A 177 -25.67 10.99 -29.39
N GLY A 178 -26.64 10.35 -28.74
CA GLY A 178 -27.12 9.04 -29.20
C GLY A 178 -26.24 7.80 -29.06
N THR A 179 -25.99 7.38 -27.82
CA THR A 179 -26.15 6.00 -27.33
C THR A 179 -26.18 4.82 -28.34
N VAL A 180 -25.16 3.95 -28.30
CA VAL A 180 -25.39 2.49 -28.39
C VAL A 180 -24.57 1.78 -27.31
N CYS A 181 -25.26 1.06 -26.42
CA CYS A 181 -24.67 0.29 -25.33
C CYS A 181 -24.23 -1.10 -25.83
N SER A 182 -22.92 -1.34 -25.94
CA SER A 182 -22.37 -2.70 -26.07
C SER A 182 -22.04 -3.27 -24.69
N LYS A 183 -22.64 -4.42 -24.38
CA LYS A 183 -22.66 -5.00 -23.03
C LYS A 183 -21.28 -5.52 -22.63
N SER A 184 -20.70 -4.97 -21.56
CA SER A 184 -19.53 -5.56 -20.91
C SER A 184 -19.88 -6.94 -20.32
N PRO A 185 -19.16 -8.02 -20.67
CA PRO A 185 -19.31 -9.31 -20.00
C PRO A 185 -18.49 -9.30 -18.70
N TYR A 186 -18.95 -8.54 -17.70
CA TYR A 186 -18.46 -8.72 -16.33
C TYR A 186 -18.88 -10.10 -15.83
N VAL A 187 -18.00 -11.08 -16.02
CA VAL A 187 -18.10 -12.39 -15.39
C VAL A 187 -17.98 -12.18 -13.88
N LEU A 188 -19.14 -12.06 -13.24
CA LEU A 188 -19.25 -12.09 -11.78
C LEU A 188 -18.78 -13.47 -11.32
N LEU A 189 -17.49 -13.58 -11.01
CA LEU A 189 -16.90 -14.74 -10.34
C LEU A 189 -17.63 -14.95 -9.01
N LYS A 190 -18.65 -15.80 -9.04
CA LYS A 190 -19.41 -16.27 -7.89
C LYS A 190 -18.42 -16.93 -6.94
N ARG A 191 -17.92 -16.18 -5.96
CA ARG A 191 -17.00 -16.67 -4.92
C ARG A 191 -17.58 -17.96 -4.34
N ARG A 192 -16.94 -19.10 -4.66
CA ARG A 192 -17.35 -20.43 -4.23
C ARG A 192 -17.49 -20.40 -2.71
N LYS A 193 -18.66 -20.79 -2.20
CA LYS A 193 -18.97 -20.76 -0.77
C LYS A 193 -18.23 -21.93 -0.10
N ALA A 194 -16.96 -21.72 0.24
CA ALA A 194 -16.16 -22.71 0.95
C ALA A 194 -16.85 -23.08 2.28
N ALA A 195 -16.98 -24.38 2.55
CA ALA A 195 -17.37 -24.88 3.86
C ALA A 195 -16.27 -24.53 4.89
N ASP A 196 -16.69 -24.37 6.15
CA ASP A 196 -15.91 -23.84 7.29
C ASP A 196 -14.38 -23.97 7.17
N SER A 197 -13.71 -22.87 6.80
CA SER A 197 -12.27 -22.74 7.04
C SER A 197 -12.01 -22.39 8.51
N PRO A 198 -10.92 -22.91 9.12
CA PRO A 198 -10.63 -22.68 10.53
C PRO A 198 -10.35 -21.21 10.87
N GLU A 199 -9.97 -20.36 9.90
CA GLU A 199 -9.79 -18.91 10.14
C GLU A 199 -11.11 -18.22 10.49
N ARG A 200 -12.24 -18.71 9.96
CA ARG A 200 -13.57 -18.12 10.17
C ARG A 200 -14.08 -18.26 11.61
N ARG A 201 -13.52 -19.20 12.39
CA ARG A 201 -13.75 -19.33 13.83
C ARG A 201 -12.99 -18.28 14.65
N ARG A 202 -11.83 -17.82 14.16
CA ARG A 202 -10.98 -16.83 14.88
C ARG A 202 -11.45 -15.39 14.66
N TYR A 203 -12.07 -15.10 13.51
CA TYR A 203 -12.55 -13.76 13.16
C TYR A 203 -13.99 -13.77 12.57
N PRO A 204 -15.03 -13.75 13.42
CA PRO A 204 -16.41 -13.70 12.97
C PRO A 204 -16.74 -12.37 12.27
N LEU A 205 -16.96 -12.42 10.94
CA LEU A 205 -17.38 -11.25 10.16
C LEU A 205 -18.77 -10.77 10.58
N ARG A 206 -18.83 -9.74 11.43
CA ARG A 206 -20.07 -9.03 11.78
C ARG A 206 -20.63 -8.31 10.54
N ARG A 207 -21.67 -8.90 9.94
CA ARG A 207 -22.41 -8.28 8.82
C ARG A 207 -23.22 -7.08 9.32
N ARG A 208 -22.66 -5.87 9.22
CA ARG A 208 -23.47 -4.64 9.30
C ARG A 208 -24.30 -4.52 8.02
N LYS A 209 -25.63 -4.53 8.15
CA LYS A 209 -26.52 -4.07 7.07
C LYS A 209 -26.56 -2.55 7.13
N ILE A 210 -26.24 -1.89 6.02
CA ILE A 210 -26.49 -0.46 5.85
C ILE A 210 -27.73 -0.36 4.98
N THR A 211 -28.81 0.16 5.54
CA THR A 211 -30.01 0.55 4.78
C THR A 211 -29.80 1.98 4.30
N LEU A 212 -29.54 2.14 3.01
CA LEU A 212 -29.65 3.44 2.37
C LEU A 212 -31.13 3.66 2.04
N SER A 213 -31.74 4.69 2.62
CA SER A 213 -33.02 5.21 2.15
C SER A 213 -32.80 5.88 0.80
N THR A 214 -33.63 5.53 -0.18
CA THR A 214 -33.66 6.10 -1.53
C THR A 214 -34.01 7.58 -1.50
#